data_AF-A0A848D8D5-F1
#
_entry.id   AF-A0A848D8D5-F1
#
_cell.length_a   1.000
_cell.length_b   1.000
_cell.length_c   1.000
_cell.angle_alpha   90.00
_cell.angle_beta   90.00
_cell.angle_gamma   90.00
#
_symmetry.space_group_name_H-M   'P 1'
#
loop_
_entity.id
_entity.type
_entity.pdbx_description
1 polymer ?
#
loop_
_entity_poly.entity_id
_entity_poly.type
_entity_poly.pdbx_seq_one_letter_code
_entity_poly.pdbx_strand_id
1 'polypeptide(L)'
;MTSGTVQVDYAYCGSTNFIPSRKILRIAEMIEEVKKGSRDPAARKKAFELARDVCSAPLNIKGMPDADLLRIADAIFVWVRDRIAYINDPAGEYFQPAARTLEVGAGDCDDQSILLAAMLGSIGFEPILVILPEHVYVELPVGAGETPLPMDATAPNAAFGTLPAGMVEHFKEKYGLGTPDYLRIPIADHLIVTAKKQVVTTKTPFQMAMYLEKKAAESYNDGDYQASKQRFTKAAKMYRDAGRNTASNDSREGLFASSNFCMGWAHLTQVMHLVADRKHDNLHLLQSELDQARSGFGTCKPYFEEHGAAGVAKEVDALESILSGHQETLLADFLMHSGDRDAALRHYANAGDAYEVAKAKTELSGMRAHVEQALANLPRHDGVPQAYERVVEIARISEEEEGLSEKFDISPEDIGRIQERLAGVTGERLRKEFLTLSIETGIPMGVLETIHNRAVEITLKVDHPHPLDRYGNAVRVHPAVMERLGLQRIDRARIVFGGREHVVTVQPLDNNGDDFLGVIKVNRMVRDALGVGVGDTVRLERASGGVVF
;
A
#
# COMPACT_ATOMS: atom_id res chain seq x y z
N MET A 1 -4.49 37.58 -23.49
CA MET A 1 -4.03 36.24 -23.10
C MET A 1 -4.40 36.01 -21.65
N THR A 2 -5.60 35.51 -21.40
CA THR A 2 -5.99 35.02 -20.08
C THR A 2 -5.37 33.64 -19.92
N SER A 3 -4.38 33.50 -19.04
CA SER A 3 -3.87 32.19 -18.62
C SER A 3 -4.98 31.51 -17.81
N GLY A 4 -5.88 30.82 -18.51
CA GLY A 4 -6.90 29.99 -17.88
C GLY A 4 -6.20 28.78 -17.26
N THR A 5 -6.11 28.76 -15.94
CA THR A 5 -5.73 27.55 -15.22
C THR A 5 -6.85 26.53 -15.45
N VAL A 6 -6.62 25.53 -16.30
CA VAL A 6 -7.53 24.37 -16.39
C VAL A 6 -7.32 23.55 -15.14
N GLN A 7 -8.12 23.85 -14.11
CA GLN A 7 -8.27 22.98 -12.97
C GLN A 7 -9.05 21.76 -13.47
N VAL A 8 -8.34 20.66 -13.76
CA VAL A 8 -8.97 19.38 -14.06
C VAL A 8 -9.57 18.86 -12.75
N ASP A 9 -10.77 19.32 -12.43
CA ASP A 9 -11.60 18.67 -11.42
C ASP A 9 -12.01 17.31 -11.98
N TYR A 10 -11.36 16.25 -11.51
CA TYR A 10 -11.70 14.84 -11.78
C TYR A 10 -13.12 14.45 -11.31
N ALA A 11 -13.96 15.42 -10.92
CA ALA A 11 -15.35 15.22 -10.53
C ALA A 11 -16.32 15.06 -11.71
N TYR A 12 -15.89 15.33 -12.97
CA TYR A 12 -16.80 15.32 -14.11
C TYR A 12 -16.25 14.61 -15.35
N CYS A 13 -15.97 13.32 -15.20
CA CYS A 13 -16.14 12.39 -16.30
C CYS A 13 -16.67 11.08 -15.69
N GLY A 14 -17.96 10.80 -15.92
CA GLY A 14 -18.68 9.65 -15.38
C GLY A 14 -18.11 8.29 -15.78
N SER A 15 -17.03 8.26 -16.57
CA SER A 15 -16.30 7.06 -17.00
C SER A 15 -14.89 6.92 -16.38
N THR A 16 -14.48 7.79 -15.45
CA THR A 16 -13.12 7.72 -14.81
C THR A 16 -12.91 6.58 -13.83
N ASN A 17 -13.84 5.63 -13.74
CA ASN A 17 -13.65 4.36 -13.02
C ASN A 17 -12.50 3.49 -13.57
N PHE A 18 -11.83 3.90 -14.66
CA PHE A 18 -10.89 3.05 -15.41
C PHE A 18 -9.42 3.49 -15.40
N ILE A 19 -9.06 4.65 -14.85
CA ILE A 19 -7.65 5.10 -14.82
C ILE A 19 -7.12 5.00 -13.37
N PRO A 20 -6.38 3.95 -13.01
CA PRO A 20 -5.75 3.84 -11.69
C PRO A 20 -4.94 5.09 -11.37
N SER A 21 -4.91 5.51 -10.11
CA SER A 21 -4.15 6.69 -9.65
C SER A 21 -2.66 6.66 -9.99
N ARG A 22 -2.08 5.47 -10.23
CA ARG A 22 -0.72 5.33 -10.77
C ARG A 22 -0.59 5.81 -12.22
N LYS A 23 -1.61 5.62 -13.07
CA LYS A 23 -1.63 6.13 -14.45
C LYS A 23 -1.72 7.66 -14.53
N ILE A 24 -2.31 8.32 -13.52
CA ILE A 24 -2.37 9.79 -13.50
C ILE A 24 -0.97 10.42 -13.36
N LEU A 25 -0.11 9.86 -12.49
CA LEU A 25 1.28 10.31 -12.37
C LEU A 25 2.06 10.06 -13.67
N ARG A 26 1.80 8.93 -14.33
CA ARG A 26 2.39 8.59 -15.62
C ARG A 26 1.98 9.53 -16.75
N ILE A 27 0.72 9.97 -16.79
CA ILE A 27 0.26 10.98 -17.76
C ILE A 27 1.04 12.30 -17.60
N ALA A 28 1.34 12.71 -16.37
CA ALA A 28 2.14 13.91 -16.11
C ALA A 28 3.58 13.76 -16.62
N GLU A 29 4.20 12.59 -16.41
CA GLU A 29 5.52 12.26 -16.94
C GLU A 29 5.54 12.33 -18.47
N MET A 30 4.54 11.73 -19.14
CA MET A 30 4.43 11.76 -20.60
C MET A 30 4.26 13.19 -21.15
N ILE A 31 3.43 14.03 -20.53
CA ILE A 31 3.28 15.44 -20.92
C ILE A 31 4.60 16.20 -20.78
N GLU A 32 5.36 15.91 -19.71
CA GLU A 32 6.66 16.52 -19.50
C GLU A 32 7.68 16.09 -20.57
N GLU A 33 7.67 14.82 -20.98
CA GLU A 33 8.51 14.34 -22.08
C GLU A 33 8.13 14.99 -23.42
N VAL A 34 6.85 15.22 -23.71
CA VAL A 34 6.42 16.00 -24.89
C VAL A 34 6.92 17.43 -24.83
N LYS A 35 6.84 18.09 -23.66
CA LYS A 35 7.29 19.47 -23.47
C LYS A 35 8.80 19.60 -23.61
N LYS A 36 9.58 18.64 -23.08
CA LYS A 36 11.03 18.55 -23.30
C LYS A 36 11.34 18.32 -24.77
N GLY A 37 10.69 17.35 -25.41
CA GLY A 37 10.86 17.03 -26.83
C GLY A 37 10.54 18.20 -27.75
N SER A 38 9.52 19.00 -27.44
CA SER A 38 9.16 20.20 -28.22
C SER A 38 10.25 21.29 -28.19
N ARG A 39 11.15 21.24 -27.20
CA ARG A 39 12.31 22.13 -27.04
C ARG A 39 13.61 21.47 -27.50
N ASP A 40 13.56 20.21 -27.90
CA ASP A 40 14.72 19.45 -28.34
C ASP A 40 15.15 19.85 -29.76
N PRO A 41 16.44 20.17 -29.99
CA PRO A 41 16.92 20.56 -31.30
C PRO A 41 16.78 19.50 -32.39
N ALA A 42 16.88 18.21 -32.06
CA ALA A 42 16.77 17.12 -33.03
C ALA A 42 15.33 16.96 -33.51
N ALA A 43 14.36 16.98 -32.58
CA ALA A 43 12.93 16.96 -32.92
C ALA A 43 12.54 18.17 -33.76
N ARG A 44 12.98 19.38 -33.35
CA ARG A 44 12.72 20.61 -34.09
C ARG A 44 13.32 20.60 -35.48
N LYS A 45 14.59 20.21 -35.60
CA LYS A 45 15.28 20.12 -36.89
C LYS A 45 14.54 19.17 -37.82
N LYS A 46 14.15 17.99 -37.33
CA LYS A 46 13.48 16.99 -38.16
C LYS A 46 12.09 17.45 -38.60
N ALA A 47 11.30 18.04 -37.70
CA ALA A 47 10.00 18.61 -38.03
C ALA A 47 10.12 19.74 -39.06
N PHE A 48 11.13 20.61 -38.92
CA PHE A 48 11.40 21.70 -39.86
C PHE A 48 11.79 21.20 -41.25
N GLU A 49 12.63 20.16 -41.34
CA GLU A 49 12.99 19.51 -42.62
C GLU A 49 11.74 19.00 -43.35
N LEU A 50 10.90 18.23 -42.66
CA LEU A 50 9.68 17.67 -43.24
C LEU A 50 8.69 18.76 -43.68
N ALA A 51 8.54 19.81 -42.86
CA ALA A 51 7.69 20.94 -43.20
C ALA A 51 8.18 21.67 -44.46
N ARG A 52 9.50 21.82 -44.62
CA ARG A 52 10.11 22.46 -45.79
C ARG A 52 10.01 21.64 -47.08
N ASP A 53 9.94 20.31 -46.96
CA ASP A 53 9.79 19.43 -48.13
C ASP A 53 8.41 19.58 -48.78
N VAL A 54 7.38 19.94 -48.00
CA VAL A 54 6.00 20.07 -48.48
C VAL A 54 5.50 21.50 -48.58
N CYS A 55 6.18 22.46 -47.95
CA CYS A 55 5.81 23.88 -47.96
C CYS A 55 7.04 24.76 -48.26
N SER A 56 6.96 25.53 -49.35
CA SER A 56 8.00 26.45 -49.77
C SER A 56 7.91 27.85 -49.14
N ALA A 57 6.80 28.14 -48.44
CA ALA A 57 6.62 29.43 -47.75
C ALA A 57 7.41 29.47 -46.43
N PRO A 58 7.76 30.67 -45.94
CA PRO A 58 8.32 30.81 -44.59
C PRO A 58 7.40 30.19 -43.55
N LEU A 59 7.95 29.34 -42.67
CA LEU A 59 7.17 28.68 -41.63
C LEU A 59 6.72 29.67 -40.55
N ASN A 60 5.48 30.12 -40.67
CA ASN A 60 4.73 30.85 -39.64
C ASN A 60 3.38 30.16 -39.41
N ILE A 61 3.36 29.15 -38.54
CA ILE A 61 2.17 28.30 -38.28
C ILE A 61 0.92 29.12 -37.97
N LYS A 62 1.04 30.22 -37.22
CA LYS A 62 -0.12 31.04 -36.81
C LYS A 62 -0.78 31.83 -37.94
N GLY A 63 -0.08 32.03 -39.06
CA GLY A 63 -0.56 32.83 -40.19
C GLY A 63 -0.64 32.07 -41.50
N MET A 64 -0.42 30.74 -41.47
CA MET A 64 -0.46 29.90 -42.65
C MET A 64 -1.91 29.50 -43.00
N PRO A 65 -2.24 29.33 -44.28
CA PRO A 65 -3.52 28.74 -44.69
C PRO A 65 -3.68 27.31 -44.17
N ASP A 66 -4.90 26.92 -43.81
CA ASP A 66 -5.22 25.57 -43.31
C ASP A 66 -4.70 24.47 -44.24
N ALA A 67 -4.75 24.66 -45.55
CA ALA A 67 -4.24 23.70 -46.52
C ALA A 67 -2.73 23.41 -46.35
N ASP A 68 -1.92 24.43 -46.05
CA ASP A 68 -0.50 24.26 -45.81
C ASP A 68 -0.23 23.63 -44.45
N LEU A 69 -1.01 24.01 -43.43
CA LEU A 69 -0.96 23.40 -42.09
C LEU A 69 -1.25 21.90 -42.14
N LEU A 70 -2.29 21.50 -42.88
CA LEU A 70 -2.66 20.10 -43.07
C LEU A 70 -1.55 19.33 -43.79
N ARG A 71 -0.95 19.89 -44.84
CA ARG A 71 0.16 19.24 -45.57
C ARG A 71 1.39 19.04 -44.68
N ILE A 72 1.73 20.03 -43.85
CA ILE A 72 2.86 19.92 -42.92
C ILE A 72 2.58 18.87 -41.84
N ALA A 73 1.39 18.89 -41.24
CA ALA A 73 1.00 17.93 -40.21
C ALA A 73 0.96 16.49 -40.76
N ASP A 74 0.41 16.30 -41.96
CA ASP A 74 0.39 15.02 -42.66
C ASP A 74 1.82 14.50 -42.92
N ALA A 75 2.71 15.35 -43.43
CA ALA A 75 4.10 14.97 -43.68
C ALA A 75 4.84 14.51 -42.41
N ILE A 76 4.60 15.17 -41.28
CA ILE A 76 5.19 14.79 -39.98
C ILE A 76 4.58 13.49 -39.48
N PHE A 77 3.25 13.37 -39.52
CA PHE A 77 2.52 12.17 -39.11
C PHE A 77 2.97 10.93 -39.88
N VAL A 78 2.93 11.00 -41.22
CA VAL A 78 3.34 9.92 -42.12
C VAL A 78 4.79 9.53 -41.87
N TRP A 79 5.68 10.51 -41.65
CA TRP A 79 7.07 10.21 -41.34
C TRP A 79 7.22 9.41 -40.04
N VAL A 80 6.53 9.79 -38.96
CA VAL A 80 6.57 9.03 -37.70
C VAL A 80 6.01 7.62 -37.90
N ARG A 81 4.82 7.49 -38.50
CA ARG A 81 4.16 6.20 -38.78
C ARG A 81 5.05 5.25 -39.58
N ASP A 82 5.72 5.76 -40.62
CA ASP A 82 6.45 4.92 -41.57
C ASP A 82 7.93 4.70 -41.18
N ARG A 83 8.50 5.53 -40.30
CA ARG A 83 9.92 5.49 -39.95
C ARG A 83 10.22 5.06 -38.52
N ILE A 84 9.23 5.02 -37.65
CA ILE A 84 9.39 4.56 -36.28
C ILE A 84 8.74 3.18 -36.14
N ALA A 85 9.54 2.16 -35.83
CA ALA A 85 9.05 0.81 -35.64
C ALA A 85 8.27 0.68 -34.33
N TYR A 86 7.10 0.05 -34.38
CA TYR A 86 6.35 -0.27 -33.18
C TYR A 86 7.00 -1.43 -32.43
N ILE A 87 7.55 -1.17 -31.25
CA ILE A 87 8.17 -2.18 -30.37
C ILE A 87 7.69 -1.93 -28.94
N ASN A 88 6.99 -2.92 -28.38
CA ASN A 88 6.57 -2.88 -26.98
C ASN A 88 7.77 -2.80 -26.04
N ASP A 89 7.59 -2.07 -24.94
CA ASP A 89 8.54 -2.06 -23.84
C ASP A 89 8.83 -3.47 -23.28
N PRO A 90 10.12 -3.82 -23.03
CA PRO A 90 10.50 -5.14 -22.54
C PRO A 90 10.07 -5.41 -21.08
N ALA A 91 9.97 -4.39 -20.22
CA ALA A 91 9.49 -4.53 -18.85
C ALA A 91 9.08 -3.20 -18.21
N GLY A 92 7.79 -3.05 -17.91
CA GLY A 92 7.27 -1.79 -17.35
C GLY A 92 6.83 -0.85 -18.47
N GLU A 93 6.54 0.39 -18.09
CA GLU A 93 6.16 1.48 -19.01
C GLU A 93 7.25 2.53 -18.86
N TYR A 94 7.94 2.81 -19.96
CA TYR A 94 9.07 3.70 -20.07
C TYR A 94 8.78 4.74 -21.16
N PHE A 95 8.40 5.94 -20.73
CA PHE A 95 8.23 7.06 -21.65
C PHE A 95 9.57 7.50 -22.23
N GLN A 96 9.84 7.08 -23.46
CA GLN A 96 11.09 7.39 -24.13
C GLN A 96 11.09 8.87 -24.58
N PRO A 97 12.16 9.63 -24.27
CA PRO A 97 12.29 10.99 -24.75
C PRO A 97 12.27 11.05 -26.29
N ALA A 98 11.63 12.07 -26.87
CA ALA A 98 11.49 12.21 -28.33
C ALA A 98 12.83 12.11 -29.09
N ALA A 99 13.90 12.68 -28.55
CA ALA A 99 15.25 12.59 -29.14
C ALA A 99 15.76 11.14 -29.20
N ARG A 100 15.43 10.32 -28.20
CA ARG A 100 15.81 8.91 -28.15
C ARG A 100 14.99 8.08 -29.14
N THR A 101 13.69 8.35 -29.26
CA THR A 101 12.84 7.70 -30.29
C THR A 101 13.33 8.01 -31.70
N LEU A 102 13.78 9.25 -31.96
CA LEU A 102 14.42 9.61 -33.24
C LEU A 102 15.74 8.87 -33.49
N GLU A 103 16.55 8.67 -32.45
CA GLU A 103 17.85 8.00 -32.54
C GLU A 103 17.70 6.50 -32.78
N VAL A 104 16.82 5.84 -32.01
CA VAL A 104 16.60 4.40 -32.06
C VAL A 104 15.75 4.00 -33.26
N GLY A 105 14.81 4.86 -33.67
CA GLY A 105 13.84 4.56 -34.72
C GLY A 105 12.79 3.52 -34.31
N ALA A 106 12.54 3.37 -33.00
CA ALA A 106 11.53 2.46 -32.48
C ALA A 106 10.96 2.93 -31.14
N GLY A 107 9.75 2.49 -30.85
CA GLY A 107 8.99 2.73 -29.60
C GLY A 107 7.56 2.25 -29.74
N ASP A 108 6.83 2.14 -28.64
CA ASP A 108 5.42 1.74 -28.61
C ASP A 108 4.48 2.95 -28.75
N CYS A 109 3.24 2.86 -28.24
CA CYS A 109 2.21 3.85 -28.52
C CYS A 109 2.50 5.22 -27.90
N ASP A 110 3.02 5.23 -26.68
CA ASP A 110 3.40 6.43 -25.95
C ASP A 110 4.65 7.05 -26.52
N ASP A 111 5.67 6.27 -26.84
CA ASP A 111 6.89 6.79 -27.47
C ASP A 111 6.62 7.48 -28.81
N GLN A 112 5.80 6.87 -29.66
CA GLN A 112 5.42 7.44 -30.94
C GLN A 112 4.54 8.68 -30.78
N SER A 113 3.61 8.66 -29.84
CA SER A 113 2.76 9.82 -29.52
C SER A 113 3.58 10.98 -28.93
N ILE A 114 4.54 10.68 -28.07
CA ILE A 114 5.48 11.66 -27.49
C ILE A 114 6.28 12.32 -28.60
N LEU A 115 6.88 11.51 -29.48
CA LEU A 115 7.66 12.02 -30.60
C LEU A 115 6.82 12.88 -31.56
N LEU A 116 5.64 12.38 -31.96
CA LEU A 116 4.76 13.09 -32.88
C LEU A 116 4.30 14.44 -32.30
N ALA A 117 3.82 14.45 -31.06
CA ALA A 117 3.41 15.68 -30.39
C ALA A 117 4.61 16.63 -30.19
N ALA A 118 5.79 16.12 -29.84
CA ALA A 118 6.99 16.93 -29.70
C ALA A 118 7.41 17.59 -31.03
N MET A 119 7.40 16.84 -32.14
CA MET A 119 7.74 17.35 -33.46
C MET A 119 6.77 18.45 -33.90
N LEU A 120 5.46 18.23 -33.76
CA LEU A 120 4.42 19.22 -34.07
C LEU A 120 4.57 20.47 -33.19
N GLY A 121 4.67 20.29 -31.87
CA GLY A 121 4.84 21.39 -30.91
C GLY A 121 6.11 22.21 -31.14
N SER A 122 7.19 21.57 -31.58
CA SER A 122 8.48 22.23 -31.80
C SER A 122 8.49 23.29 -32.91
N ILE A 123 7.56 23.17 -33.87
CA ILE A 123 7.40 24.12 -34.98
C ILE A 123 6.17 25.03 -34.81
N GLY A 124 5.40 24.89 -33.72
CA GLY A 124 4.37 25.83 -33.32
C GLY A 124 2.92 25.35 -33.44
N PHE A 125 2.68 24.06 -33.67
CA PHE A 125 1.36 23.46 -33.52
C PHE A 125 1.01 23.24 -32.03
N GLU A 126 -0.28 23.05 -31.75
CA GLU A 126 -0.80 22.80 -30.40
C GLU A 126 -1.44 21.40 -30.32
N PRO A 127 -0.63 20.32 -30.26
CA PRO A 127 -1.15 18.95 -30.24
C PRO A 127 -1.86 18.63 -28.92
N ILE A 128 -2.75 17.64 -29.01
CA ILE A 128 -3.54 17.09 -27.91
C ILE A 128 -3.17 15.62 -27.77
N LEU A 129 -2.81 15.17 -26.57
CA LEU A 129 -2.68 13.75 -26.29
C LEU A 129 -4.05 13.16 -25.97
N VAL A 130 -4.39 12.03 -26.58
CA VAL A 130 -5.62 11.29 -26.29
C VAL A 130 -5.28 9.98 -25.61
N ILE A 131 -5.69 9.84 -24.35
CA ILE A 131 -5.34 8.72 -23.48
C ILE A 131 -6.50 7.74 -23.40
N LEU A 132 -6.23 6.47 -23.71
CA LEU A 132 -7.15 5.35 -23.59
C LEU A 132 -6.56 4.32 -22.60
N PRO A 133 -7.35 3.34 -22.12
CA PRO A 133 -6.88 2.37 -21.14
C PRO A 133 -5.61 1.60 -21.52
N GLU A 134 -5.39 1.30 -22.79
CA GLU A 134 -4.24 0.51 -23.28
C GLU A 134 -3.65 1.12 -24.55
N HIS A 135 -3.87 2.42 -24.79
CA HIS A 135 -3.40 3.09 -26.00
C HIS A 135 -3.31 4.60 -25.79
N VAL A 136 -2.48 5.25 -26.62
CA VAL A 136 -2.41 6.71 -26.72
C VAL A 136 -2.15 7.10 -28.16
N TYR A 137 -2.77 8.21 -28.58
CA TYR A 137 -2.56 8.81 -29.89
C TYR A 137 -2.61 10.34 -29.81
N VAL A 138 -2.33 11.03 -30.92
CA VAL A 138 -2.32 12.50 -30.98
C VAL A 138 -3.52 13.01 -31.77
N GLU A 139 -4.19 14.06 -31.28
CA GLU A 139 -5.12 14.87 -32.06
C GLU A 139 -4.51 16.24 -32.34
N LEU A 140 -4.82 16.83 -33.49
CA LEU A 140 -4.36 18.16 -33.87
C LEU A 140 -5.53 19.07 -34.29
N PRO A 141 -5.80 20.16 -33.57
CA PRO A 141 -6.68 21.20 -34.06
C PRO A 141 -6.00 21.96 -35.21
N VAL A 142 -6.64 21.99 -36.38
CA VAL A 142 -6.18 22.75 -37.54
C VAL A 142 -7.34 23.61 -38.06
N GLY A 143 -7.08 24.90 -38.23
CA GLY A 143 -8.04 25.86 -38.77
C GLY A 143 -9.18 26.25 -37.82
N ALA A 144 -10.24 26.84 -38.38
CA ALA A 144 -11.47 27.16 -37.66
C ALA A 144 -12.39 25.94 -37.45
N GLY A 145 -11.91 24.73 -37.80
CA GLY A 145 -12.67 23.49 -37.63
C GLY A 145 -12.89 23.15 -36.16
N GLU A 146 -14.12 22.78 -35.81
CA GLU A 146 -14.49 22.45 -34.42
C GLU A 146 -13.93 21.09 -33.97
N THR A 147 -13.54 20.20 -34.89
CA THR A 147 -13.09 18.83 -34.58
C THR A 147 -11.59 18.65 -34.82
N PRO A 148 -10.80 18.34 -33.79
CA PRO A 148 -9.40 17.97 -33.93
C PRO A 148 -9.20 16.74 -34.83
N LEU A 149 -8.12 16.75 -35.61
CA LEU A 149 -7.77 15.67 -36.52
C LEU A 149 -6.99 14.57 -35.78
N PRO A 150 -7.47 13.31 -35.74
CA PRO A 150 -6.73 12.22 -35.13
C PRO A 150 -5.54 11.79 -35.98
N MET A 151 -4.45 11.43 -35.29
CA MET A 151 -3.18 11.00 -35.85
C MET A 151 -2.61 9.87 -34.97
N ASP A 152 -2.94 8.63 -35.32
CA ASP A 152 -2.39 7.45 -34.67
C ASP A 152 -1.25 6.85 -35.49
N ALA A 153 -0.01 7.12 -35.09
CA ALA A 153 1.18 6.70 -35.82
C ALA A 153 1.49 5.21 -35.64
N THR A 154 0.84 4.53 -34.68
CA THR A 154 1.15 3.12 -34.35
C THR A 154 0.55 2.14 -35.36
N ALA A 155 -0.49 2.57 -36.08
CA ALA A 155 -1.16 1.75 -37.06
C ALA A 155 -0.54 1.97 -38.45
N PRO A 156 0.08 0.94 -39.06
CA PRO A 156 0.85 1.11 -40.30
C PRO A 156 0.03 1.57 -41.51
N ASN A 157 -1.29 1.44 -41.45
CA ASN A 157 -2.22 1.87 -42.51
C ASN A 157 -3.16 3.01 -42.07
N ALA A 158 -2.90 3.67 -40.94
CA ALA A 158 -3.70 4.81 -40.52
C ALA A 158 -3.53 5.97 -41.52
N ALA A 159 -4.65 6.48 -42.04
CA ALA A 159 -4.64 7.68 -42.85
C ALA A 159 -4.62 8.91 -41.93
N PHE A 160 -4.00 9.99 -42.41
CA PHE A 160 -4.01 11.26 -41.69
C PHE A 160 -5.45 11.76 -41.49
N GLY A 161 -5.77 12.18 -40.26
CA GLY A 161 -7.10 12.65 -39.90
C GLY A 161 -8.12 11.53 -39.68
N THR A 162 -7.71 10.26 -39.64
CA THR A 162 -8.60 9.14 -39.31
C THR A 162 -8.04 8.26 -38.19
N LEU A 163 -8.95 7.65 -37.43
CA LEU A 163 -8.57 6.59 -36.49
C LEU A 163 -8.47 5.25 -37.24
N PRO A 164 -7.64 4.30 -36.75
CA PRO A 164 -7.59 2.95 -37.29
C PRO A 164 -8.98 2.29 -37.29
N ALA A 165 -9.29 1.58 -38.36
CA ALA A 165 -10.57 0.86 -38.48
C ALA A 165 -10.76 -0.13 -37.33
N GLY A 166 -11.92 -0.11 -36.68
CA GLY A 166 -12.23 -1.01 -35.57
C GLY A 166 -11.70 -0.54 -34.21
N MET A 167 -10.91 0.54 -34.13
CA MET A 167 -10.42 1.03 -32.84
C MET A 167 -11.57 1.48 -31.93
N VAL A 168 -12.47 2.31 -32.46
CA VAL A 168 -13.58 2.85 -31.68
C VAL A 168 -14.50 1.74 -31.22
N GLU A 169 -14.80 0.79 -32.11
CA GLU A 169 -15.56 -0.41 -31.82
C GLU A 169 -14.88 -1.25 -30.73
N HIS A 170 -13.58 -1.49 -30.82
CA HIS A 170 -12.81 -2.24 -29.83
C HIS A 170 -12.92 -1.64 -28.43
N PHE A 171 -12.69 -0.32 -28.29
CA PHE A 171 -12.77 0.33 -26.98
C PHE A 171 -14.20 0.41 -26.44
N LYS A 172 -15.19 0.55 -27.33
CA LYS A 172 -16.60 0.51 -26.97
C LYS A 172 -17.02 -0.86 -26.49
N GLU A 173 -16.59 -1.94 -27.15
CA GLU A 173 -16.91 -3.32 -26.77
C GLU A 173 -16.19 -3.75 -25.49
N LYS A 174 -14.89 -3.46 -25.36
CA LYS A 174 -14.06 -3.90 -24.23
C LYS A 174 -14.25 -3.08 -22.96
N TYR A 175 -14.48 -1.77 -23.09
CA TYR A 175 -14.53 -0.85 -21.94
C TYR A 175 -15.82 0.00 -21.87
N GLY A 176 -16.70 -0.08 -22.86
CA GLY A 176 -17.89 0.78 -22.92
C GLY A 176 -17.58 2.24 -23.28
N LEU A 177 -16.39 2.52 -23.85
CA LEU A 177 -15.92 3.88 -24.13
C LEU A 177 -16.08 4.25 -25.62
N GLY A 178 -16.84 5.31 -25.90
CA GLY A 178 -16.89 5.97 -27.22
C GLY A 178 -15.87 7.11 -27.33
N THR A 179 -15.72 7.67 -28.54
CA THR A 179 -14.81 8.80 -28.81
C THR A 179 -15.01 10.02 -27.91
N PRO A 180 -16.22 10.41 -27.49
CA PRO A 180 -16.42 11.50 -26.53
C PRO A 180 -15.89 11.19 -25.12
N ASP A 181 -15.72 9.92 -24.77
CA ASP A 181 -15.30 9.48 -23.43
C ASP A 181 -13.77 9.44 -23.25
N TYR A 182 -13.01 9.64 -24.33
CA TYR A 182 -11.55 9.59 -24.29
C TYR A 182 -10.97 10.82 -23.59
N LEU A 183 -9.95 10.60 -22.77
CA LEU A 183 -9.27 11.66 -22.04
C LEU A 183 -8.37 12.44 -23.01
N ARG A 184 -8.70 13.73 -23.23
CA ARG A 184 -7.96 14.64 -24.10
C ARG A 184 -7.19 15.65 -23.27
N ILE A 185 -5.90 15.79 -23.56
CA ILE A 185 -5.01 16.69 -22.82
C ILE A 185 -4.25 17.58 -23.80
N PRO A 186 -4.63 18.86 -23.94
CA PRO A 186 -3.87 19.83 -24.72
C PRO A 186 -2.48 20.03 -24.12
N ILE A 187 -1.42 19.95 -24.95
CA ILE A 187 -0.04 20.14 -24.49
C ILE A 187 0.25 21.60 -24.09
N ALA A 188 -0.47 22.55 -24.70
CA ALA A 188 -0.38 23.96 -24.39
C ALA A 188 -0.81 24.29 -22.94
N ASP A 189 -1.66 23.45 -22.34
CA ASP A 189 -2.14 23.67 -20.99
C ASP A 189 -1.08 23.28 -19.95
N HIS A 190 -0.96 24.12 -18.92
CA HIS A 190 -0.21 23.77 -17.72
C HIS A 190 -1.06 22.81 -16.88
N LEU A 191 -0.84 21.50 -17.04
CA LEU A 191 -1.42 20.52 -16.13
C LEU A 191 -0.77 20.68 -14.75
N ILE A 192 -1.45 21.36 -13.82
CA ILE A 192 -1.10 21.34 -12.40
C ILE A 192 -1.71 20.06 -11.82
N VAL A 193 -0.93 18.98 -11.78
CA VAL A 193 -1.33 17.75 -11.07
C VAL A 193 -1.16 17.99 -9.58
N THR A 194 -2.16 18.57 -8.93
CA THR A 194 -2.27 18.44 -7.46
C THR A 194 -2.77 17.04 -7.16
N ALA A 195 -1.85 16.12 -6.89
CA ALA A 195 -2.18 14.81 -6.34
C ALA A 195 -2.74 14.96 -4.91
N LYS A 196 -4.00 15.39 -4.78
CA LYS A 196 -4.76 15.07 -3.58
C LYS A 196 -4.93 13.56 -3.59
N LYS A 197 -4.22 12.88 -2.70
CA LYS A 197 -4.39 11.46 -2.39
C LYS A 197 -5.81 11.22 -1.86
N GLN A 198 -6.81 11.28 -2.74
CA GLN A 198 -8.10 10.67 -2.48
C GLN A 198 -7.88 9.18 -2.72
N VAL A 199 -7.61 8.48 -1.64
CA VAL A 199 -7.82 7.04 -1.60
C VAL A 199 -9.33 6.89 -1.84
N VAL A 200 -9.74 6.56 -3.07
CA VAL A 200 -11.10 6.10 -3.33
C VAL A 200 -11.18 4.75 -2.67
N THR A 201 -11.69 4.77 -1.45
CA THR A 201 -11.93 3.56 -0.70
C THR A 201 -13.30 3.10 -1.14
N THR A 202 -13.44 1.86 -1.58
CA THR A 202 -14.75 1.23 -1.81
C THR A 202 -15.59 1.13 -0.53
N LYS A 203 -14.98 1.48 0.62
CA LYS A 203 -15.61 1.53 1.93
C LYS A 203 -16.50 2.77 2.03
N THR A 204 -17.73 2.58 2.50
CA THR A 204 -18.59 3.69 2.92
C THR A 204 -17.89 4.53 4.00
N PRO A 205 -18.29 5.80 4.23
CA PRO A 205 -17.70 6.62 5.30
C PRO A 205 -17.68 5.90 6.66
N PHE A 206 -18.72 5.12 6.95
CA PHE A 206 -18.81 4.26 8.13
C PHE A 206 -17.76 3.15 8.12
N GLN A 207 -17.65 2.36 7.04
CA GLN A 207 -16.64 1.30 6.91
C GLN A 207 -15.20 1.84 6.95
N MET A 208 -14.99 3.08 6.50
CA MET A 208 -13.70 3.75 6.61
C MET A 208 -13.41 4.20 8.04
N ALA A 209 -14.42 4.70 8.77
CA ALA A 209 -14.27 5.04 10.18
C ALA A 209 -13.85 3.80 11.00
N MET A 210 -14.54 2.66 10.83
CA MET A 210 -14.17 1.39 11.47
C MET A 210 -12.76 0.91 11.10
N TYR A 211 -12.38 1.08 9.83
CA TYR A 211 -11.03 0.73 9.40
C TYR A 211 -9.96 1.60 10.07
N LEU A 212 -10.22 2.91 10.18
CA LEU A 212 -9.32 3.85 10.82
C LEU A 212 -9.21 3.60 12.32
N GLU A 213 -10.29 3.23 13.00
CA GLU A 213 -10.26 2.79 14.40
C GLU A 213 -9.33 1.59 14.59
N LYS A 214 -9.51 0.53 13.78
CA LYS A 214 -8.64 -0.64 13.86
C LYS A 214 -7.17 -0.29 13.65
N LYS A 215 -6.88 0.53 12.63
CA LYS A 215 -5.50 1.01 12.37
C LYS A 215 -4.97 1.95 13.45
N ALA A 216 -5.83 2.68 14.14
CA ALA A 216 -5.44 3.52 15.26
C ALA A 216 -5.02 2.67 16.47
N ALA A 217 -5.76 1.59 16.75
CA ALA A 217 -5.43 0.62 17.80
C ALA A 217 -4.11 -0.11 17.50
N GLU A 218 -3.90 -0.55 16.26
CA GLU A 218 -2.62 -1.16 15.83
C GLU A 218 -1.43 -0.21 16.10
N SER A 219 -1.52 1.06 15.67
CA SER A 219 -0.43 2.01 15.94
C SER A 219 -0.29 2.42 17.40
N TYR A 220 -1.35 2.39 18.18
CA TYR A 220 -1.24 2.56 19.63
C TYR A 220 -0.39 1.43 20.22
N ASN A 221 -0.63 0.18 19.79
CA ASN A 221 0.13 -0.99 20.22
C ASN A 221 1.60 -0.95 19.78
N ASP A 222 1.88 -0.37 18.62
CA ASP A 222 3.24 -0.17 18.10
C ASP A 222 3.99 0.99 18.80
N GLY A 223 3.34 1.72 19.71
CA GLY A 223 3.89 2.90 20.38
C GLY A 223 3.91 4.16 19.50
N ASP A 224 3.33 4.11 18.30
CA ASP A 224 3.16 5.27 17.42
C ASP A 224 1.89 6.06 17.80
N TYR A 225 1.98 6.73 18.94
CA TYR A 225 0.89 7.50 19.52
C TYR A 225 0.46 8.67 18.61
N GLN A 226 1.37 9.28 17.85
CA GLN A 226 1.00 10.36 16.93
C GLN A 226 0.13 9.84 15.78
N ALA A 227 0.53 8.74 15.14
CA ALA A 227 -0.27 8.17 14.07
C ALA A 227 -1.59 7.58 14.60
N SER A 228 -1.59 7.00 15.80
CA SER A 228 -2.81 6.53 16.47
C SER A 228 -3.80 7.69 16.73
N LYS A 229 -3.34 8.79 17.33
CA LYS A 229 -4.17 10.01 17.55
C LYS A 229 -4.79 10.50 16.25
N GLN A 230 -3.98 10.68 15.21
CA GLN A 230 -4.45 11.20 13.92
C GLN A 230 -5.54 10.31 13.32
N ARG A 231 -5.40 8.98 13.44
CA ARG A 231 -6.38 8.02 12.93
C ARG A 231 -7.67 8.03 13.75
N PHE A 232 -7.61 8.07 15.08
CA PHE A 232 -8.80 8.21 15.93
C PHE A 232 -9.53 9.52 15.67
N THR A 233 -8.83 10.66 15.55
CA THR A 233 -9.45 11.95 15.20
C THR A 233 -10.15 11.88 13.84
N LYS A 234 -9.53 11.22 12.85
CA LYS A 234 -10.12 11.06 11.53
C LYS A 234 -11.35 10.16 11.58
N ALA A 235 -11.29 9.04 12.30
CA ALA A 235 -12.44 8.15 12.52
C ALA A 235 -13.61 8.89 13.18
N ALA A 236 -13.35 9.65 14.25
CA ALA A 236 -14.35 10.47 14.94
C ALA A 236 -15.08 11.41 13.98
N LYS A 237 -14.33 12.14 13.14
CA LYS A 237 -14.92 13.03 12.14
C LYS A 237 -15.83 12.28 11.17
N MET A 238 -15.40 11.11 10.71
CA MET A 238 -16.17 10.31 9.77
C MET A 238 -17.45 9.74 10.40
N TYR A 239 -17.42 9.30 11.66
CA TYR A 239 -18.64 8.93 12.39
C TYR A 239 -19.60 10.10 12.56
N ARG A 240 -19.08 11.28 12.92
CA ARG A 240 -19.90 12.49 13.06
C ARG A 240 -20.54 12.90 11.74
N ASP A 241 -19.79 12.83 10.65
CA ASP A 241 -20.31 13.16 9.31
C ASP A 241 -21.31 12.10 8.83
N ALA A 242 -21.12 10.81 9.14
CA ALA A 242 -22.11 9.77 8.89
C ALA A 242 -23.40 9.99 9.70
N GLY A 243 -23.27 10.35 10.98
CA GLY A 243 -24.42 10.65 11.86
C GLY A 243 -25.23 11.85 11.41
N ARG A 244 -24.60 12.87 10.81
CA ARG A 244 -25.31 14.02 10.22
C ARG A 244 -26.15 13.65 9.00
N ASN A 245 -25.81 12.57 8.31
CA ASN A 245 -26.44 12.16 7.07
C ASN A 245 -27.41 10.97 7.23
N THR A 246 -27.55 10.39 8.43
CA THR A 246 -28.48 9.28 8.66
C THR A 246 -29.89 9.79 8.99
N ALA A 247 -30.90 9.09 8.48
CA ALA A 247 -32.30 9.45 8.67
C ALA A 247 -32.91 8.92 10.00
N SER A 248 -32.30 7.88 10.59
CA SER A 248 -32.75 7.30 11.86
C SER A 248 -32.13 8.03 13.05
N ASN A 249 -32.96 8.43 14.02
CA ASN A 249 -32.49 9.05 15.27
C ASN A 249 -31.56 8.11 16.05
N ASP A 250 -31.96 6.85 16.23
CA ASP A 250 -31.18 5.84 16.95
C ASP A 250 -29.81 5.59 16.30
N SER A 251 -29.78 5.55 14.96
CA SER A 251 -28.52 5.43 14.20
C SER A 251 -27.65 6.68 14.33
N ARG A 252 -28.27 7.87 14.38
CA ARG A 252 -27.56 9.14 14.53
C ARG A 252 -26.91 9.23 15.92
N GLU A 253 -27.64 8.84 16.95
CA GLU A 253 -27.15 8.80 18.32
C GLU A 253 -25.99 7.81 18.47
N GLY A 254 -26.09 6.62 17.88
CA GLY A 254 -24.98 5.64 17.90
C GLY A 254 -23.73 6.09 17.16
N LEU A 255 -23.89 6.78 16.03
CA LEU A 255 -22.76 7.36 15.30
C LEU A 255 -22.12 8.52 16.06
N PHE A 256 -22.89 9.33 16.78
CA PHE A 256 -22.33 10.37 17.66
C PHE A 256 -21.66 9.79 18.90
N ALA A 257 -22.21 8.74 19.51
CA ALA A 257 -21.56 8.01 20.59
C ALA A 257 -20.21 7.42 20.14
N SER A 258 -20.16 6.80 18.95
CA SER A 258 -18.93 6.28 18.35
C SER A 258 -17.92 7.39 18.02
N SER A 259 -18.39 8.54 17.55
CA SER A 259 -17.54 9.72 17.35
C SER A 259 -16.92 10.21 18.66
N ASN A 260 -17.67 10.24 19.76
CA ASN A 260 -17.18 10.71 21.06
C ASN A 260 -16.21 9.71 21.68
N PHE A 261 -16.47 8.41 21.53
CA PHE A 261 -15.55 7.34 21.91
C PHE A 261 -14.19 7.47 21.21
N CYS A 262 -14.19 7.64 19.88
CA CYS A 262 -12.97 7.90 19.11
C CYS A 262 -12.22 9.17 19.58
N MET A 263 -12.94 10.24 19.91
CA MET A 263 -12.29 11.46 20.43
C MET A 263 -11.66 11.22 21.81
N GLY A 264 -12.34 10.48 22.70
CA GLY A 264 -11.77 10.05 23.98
C GLY A 264 -10.42 9.35 23.80
N TRP A 265 -10.36 8.39 22.86
CA TRP A 265 -9.13 7.69 22.51
C TRP A 265 -8.06 8.59 21.87
N ALA A 266 -8.43 9.54 21.02
CA ALA A 266 -7.47 10.46 20.42
C ALA A 266 -6.75 11.32 21.49
N HIS A 267 -7.50 11.79 22.48
CA HIS A 267 -6.97 12.56 23.61
C HIS A 267 -6.12 11.71 24.55
N LEU A 268 -6.60 10.50 24.90
CA LEU A 268 -5.82 9.57 25.71
C LEU A 268 -4.49 9.20 25.02
N THR A 269 -4.51 9.00 23.71
CA THR A 269 -3.29 8.74 22.93
C THR A 269 -2.35 9.95 22.94
N GLN A 270 -2.87 11.18 22.91
CA GLN A 270 -2.04 12.37 23.09
C GLN A 270 -1.39 12.40 24.48
N VAL A 271 -2.11 12.05 25.54
CA VAL A 271 -1.56 11.95 26.90
C VAL A 271 -0.38 10.97 26.90
N MET A 272 -0.54 9.78 26.33
CA MET A 272 0.54 8.79 26.23
C MET A 272 1.74 9.33 25.45
N HIS A 273 1.49 10.05 24.36
CA HIS A 273 2.56 10.71 23.61
C HIS A 273 3.31 11.75 24.44
N LEU A 274 2.58 12.62 25.15
CA LEU A 274 3.18 13.68 25.98
C LEU A 274 4.04 13.10 27.10
N VAL A 275 3.59 12.01 27.72
CA VAL A 275 4.34 11.29 28.76
C VAL A 275 5.56 10.58 28.15
N ALA A 276 5.42 9.96 26.98
CA ALA A 276 6.48 9.21 26.32
C ALA A 276 7.60 10.10 25.71
N ASP A 277 7.26 11.25 25.13
CA ASP A 277 8.22 12.12 24.44
C ASP A 277 9.16 12.87 25.40
N ARG A 278 8.84 12.92 26.71
CA ARG A 278 9.68 13.50 27.78
C ARG A 278 10.18 14.94 27.53
N LYS A 279 9.64 15.64 26.54
CA LYS A 279 10.09 16.95 26.03
C LYS A 279 9.06 18.05 26.19
N HIS A 280 7.95 17.76 26.84
CA HIS A 280 6.89 18.74 27.03
C HIS A 280 6.93 19.26 28.47
N ASP A 281 7.01 20.58 28.63
CA ASP A 281 6.94 21.25 29.94
C ASP A 281 5.52 21.76 30.27
N ASN A 282 4.52 21.38 29.45
CA ASN A 282 3.20 21.98 29.52
C ASN A 282 2.20 21.10 30.29
N LEU A 283 2.27 21.16 31.62
CA LEU A 283 1.34 20.46 32.53
C LEU A 283 -0.13 20.80 32.24
N HIS A 284 -0.42 22.04 31.85
CA HIS A 284 -1.76 22.47 31.48
C HIS A 284 -2.29 21.74 30.24
N LEU A 285 -1.41 21.45 29.27
CA LEU A 285 -1.78 20.67 28.09
C LEU A 285 -2.10 19.22 28.49
N LEU A 286 -1.28 18.60 29.33
CA LEU A 286 -1.51 17.23 29.82
C LEU A 286 -2.87 17.12 30.53
N GLN A 287 -3.16 18.04 31.45
CA GLN A 287 -4.42 18.09 32.17
C GLN A 287 -5.61 18.32 31.22
N SER A 288 -5.48 19.25 30.27
CA SER A 288 -6.52 19.53 29.29
C SER A 288 -6.84 18.31 28.41
N GLU A 289 -5.84 17.54 27.99
CA GLU A 289 -6.06 16.32 27.21
C GLU A 289 -6.71 15.21 28.05
N LEU A 290 -6.34 15.07 29.34
CA LEU A 290 -7.01 14.15 30.28
C LEU A 290 -8.50 14.50 30.46
N ASP A 291 -8.81 15.78 30.66
CA ASP A 291 -10.18 16.26 30.83
C ASP A 291 -11.01 16.04 29.55
N GLN A 292 -10.41 16.26 28.37
CA GLN A 292 -11.05 16.00 27.08
C GLN A 292 -11.29 14.51 26.83
N ALA A 293 -10.34 13.64 27.22
CA ALA A 293 -10.51 12.19 27.14
C ALA A 293 -11.71 11.74 27.99
N ARG A 294 -11.77 12.21 29.25
CA ARG A 294 -12.85 11.91 30.19
C ARG A 294 -14.21 12.38 29.67
N SER A 295 -14.28 13.59 29.13
CA SER A 295 -15.50 14.12 28.52
C SER A 295 -15.96 13.27 27.31
N GLY A 296 -15.02 12.84 26.46
CA GLY A 296 -15.31 11.96 25.32
C GLY A 296 -15.92 10.62 25.74
N PHE A 297 -15.35 9.98 26.76
CA PHE A 297 -15.85 8.71 27.28
C PHE A 297 -17.18 8.86 28.05
N GLY A 298 -17.29 9.83 28.94
CA GLY A 298 -18.51 10.05 29.73
C GLY A 298 -19.72 10.40 28.89
N THR A 299 -19.55 11.11 27.78
CA THR A 299 -20.67 11.47 26.89
C THR A 299 -21.20 10.32 26.03
N CYS A 300 -20.40 9.27 25.79
CA CYS A 300 -20.83 8.09 25.02
C CYS A 300 -21.37 6.95 25.90
N LYS A 301 -21.02 6.92 27.19
CA LYS A 301 -21.38 5.86 28.13
C LYS A 301 -22.88 5.55 28.20
N PRO A 302 -23.79 6.54 28.41
CA PRO A 302 -25.23 6.24 28.57
C PRO A 302 -25.82 5.51 27.36
N TYR A 303 -25.35 5.86 26.16
CA TYR A 303 -25.80 5.23 24.92
C TYR A 303 -25.45 3.73 24.89
N PHE A 304 -24.22 3.37 25.26
CA PHE A 304 -23.77 1.97 25.26
C PHE A 304 -24.45 1.12 26.34
N GLU A 305 -24.77 1.72 27.50
CA GLU A 305 -25.55 1.06 28.55
C GLU A 305 -26.98 0.75 28.08
N GLU A 306 -27.64 1.71 27.43
CA GLU A 306 -29.02 1.58 26.97
C GLU A 306 -29.16 0.57 25.81
N HIS A 307 -28.17 0.50 24.91
CA HIS A 307 -28.25 -0.28 23.67
C HIS A 307 -27.59 -1.67 23.76
N GLY A 308 -27.42 -2.22 24.97
CA GLY A 308 -26.95 -3.59 25.18
C GLY A 308 -25.46 -3.82 24.90
N ALA A 309 -24.67 -2.74 24.74
CA ALA A 309 -23.22 -2.80 24.62
C ALA A 309 -22.55 -2.73 26.00
N ALA A 310 -23.07 -3.50 26.97
CA ALA A 310 -22.63 -3.48 28.36
C ALA A 310 -21.12 -3.76 28.54
N GLY A 311 -20.53 -4.53 27.61
CA GLY A 311 -19.08 -4.72 27.54
C GLY A 311 -18.33 -3.41 27.32
N VAL A 312 -18.76 -2.59 26.36
CA VAL A 312 -18.12 -1.29 26.04
C VAL A 312 -18.32 -0.29 27.17
N ALA A 313 -19.51 -0.24 27.79
CA ALA A 313 -19.77 0.62 28.93
C ALA A 313 -18.89 0.27 30.14
N LYS A 314 -18.70 -1.03 30.42
CA LYS A 314 -17.80 -1.50 31.48
C LYS A 314 -16.34 -1.13 31.21
N GLU A 315 -15.92 -1.17 29.96
CA GLU A 315 -14.57 -0.74 29.56
C GLU A 315 -14.40 0.77 29.69
N VAL A 316 -15.43 1.56 29.36
CA VAL A 316 -15.44 3.01 29.63
C VAL A 316 -15.31 3.29 31.13
N ASP A 317 -16.00 2.54 31.99
CA ASP A 317 -15.87 2.65 33.44
C ASP A 317 -14.47 2.31 33.95
N ALA A 318 -13.87 1.25 33.40
CA ALA A 318 -12.50 0.88 33.71
C ALA A 318 -11.53 2.02 33.33
N LEU A 319 -11.70 2.61 32.15
CA LEU A 319 -10.88 3.72 31.66
C LEU A 319 -11.07 4.98 32.51
N GLU A 320 -12.30 5.35 32.86
CA GLU A 320 -12.58 6.49 33.74
C GLU A 320 -12.03 6.29 35.16
N SER A 321 -12.12 5.07 35.68
CA SER A 321 -11.54 4.70 36.98
C SER A 321 -10.01 4.76 36.96
N ILE A 322 -9.37 4.25 35.90
CA ILE A 322 -7.92 4.34 35.69
C ILE A 322 -7.50 5.81 35.59
N LEU A 323 -8.19 6.60 34.78
CA LEU A 323 -7.90 8.03 34.63
C LEU A 323 -8.07 8.79 35.94
N SER A 324 -9.12 8.50 36.71
CA SER A 324 -9.38 9.17 37.99
C SER A 324 -8.41 8.75 39.09
N GLY A 325 -8.02 7.47 39.12
CA GLY A 325 -7.10 6.92 40.11
C GLY A 325 -5.64 7.27 39.84
N HIS A 326 -5.27 7.44 38.57
CA HIS A 326 -3.88 7.61 38.16
C HIS A 326 -3.53 9.01 37.66
N GLN A 327 -4.46 9.95 37.69
CA GLN A 327 -4.21 11.34 37.29
C GLN A 327 -3.04 11.94 38.08
N GLU A 328 -3.06 11.83 39.41
CA GLU A 328 -1.98 12.34 40.26
C GLU A 328 -0.64 11.65 39.93
N THR A 329 -0.64 10.34 39.67
CA THR A 329 0.56 9.58 39.29
C THR A 329 1.11 9.98 37.92
N LEU A 330 0.25 10.21 36.92
CA LEU A 330 0.64 10.65 35.59
C LEU A 330 1.20 12.08 35.61
N LEU A 331 0.60 12.98 36.39
CA LEU A 331 1.14 14.32 36.62
C LEU A 331 2.48 14.26 37.36
N ALA A 332 2.62 13.39 38.36
CA ALA A 332 3.86 13.21 39.10
C ALA A 332 5.00 12.69 38.21
N ASP A 333 4.75 11.65 37.41
CA ASP A 333 5.72 11.11 36.45
C ASP A 333 6.14 12.20 35.46
N PHE A 334 5.20 12.97 34.92
CA PHE A 334 5.50 14.08 34.02
C PHE A 334 6.40 15.15 34.67
N LEU A 335 6.05 15.59 35.88
CA LEU A 335 6.80 16.61 36.64
C LEU A 335 8.19 16.13 37.06
N MET A 336 8.34 14.85 37.39
CA MET A 336 9.66 14.25 37.65
C MET A 336 10.59 14.38 36.45
N HIS A 337 10.05 14.21 35.24
CA HIS A 337 10.84 14.26 34.00
C HIS A 337 11.13 15.70 33.55
N SER A 338 10.22 16.66 33.78
CA SER A 338 10.46 18.08 33.50
C SER A 338 11.38 18.76 34.53
N GLY A 339 11.80 18.04 35.57
CA GLY A 339 12.76 18.51 36.57
C GLY A 339 12.14 19.20 37.79
N ASP A 340 10.82 19.31 37.87
CA ASP A 340 10.11 19.87 39.04
C ASP A 340 9.81 18.76 40.07
N ARG A 341 10.89 18.31 40.72
CA ARG A 341 10.85 17.20 41.69
C ARG A 341 9.93 17.49 42.88
N ASP A 342 9.87 18.74 43.34
CA ASP A 342 9.07 19.09 44.51
C ASP A 342 7.57 19.06 44.19
N ALA A 343 7.17 19.50 42.99
CA ALA A 343 5.80 19.34 42.53
C ALA A 343 5.44 17.88 42.32
N ALA A 344 6.33 17.11 41.71
CA ALA A 344 6.12 15.68 41.51
C ALA A 344 5.92 14.92 42.83
N LEU A 345 6.74 15.20 43.85
CA LEU A 345 6.61 14.57 45.17
C LEU A 345 5.30 14.93 45.88
N ARG A 346 4.74 16.13 45.65
CA ARG A 346 3.39 16.47 46.15
C ARG A 346 2.31 15.65 45.47
N HIS A 347 2.40 15.46 44.16
CA HIS A 347 1.44 14.64 43.41
C HIS A 347 1.57 13.14 43.77
N TYR A 348 2.78 12.60 43.95
CA TYR A 348 2.95 11.24 44.48
C TYR A 348 2.41 11.10 45.90
N ALA A 349 2.59 12.10 46.76
CA ALA A 349 2.04 12.09 48.12
C ALA A 349 0.51 12.12 48.12
N ASN A 350 -0.10 12.82 47.16
CA ASN A 350 -1.55 12.83 46.95
C ASN A 350 -2.06 11.51 46.36
N ALA A 351 -1.27 10.83 45.52
CA ALA A 351 -1.61 9.55 44.91
C ALA A 351 -1.57 8.36 45.89
N GLY A 352 -0.88 8.50 47.03
CA GLY A 352 -0.63 7.42 48.00
C GLY A 352 0.58 6.56 47.62
N ASP A 353 1.14 5.83 48.61
CA ASP A 353 2.45 5.18 48.59
C ASP A 353 2.89 4.54 47.25
N ALA A 354 4.20 4.57 46.97
CA ALA A 354 4.89 4.14 45.74
C ALA A 354 4.50 2.77 45.12
N TYR A 355 3.76 1.93 45.86
CA TYR A 355 3.11 0.71 45.38
C TYR A 355 2.04 0.99 44.30
N GLU A 356 1.28 2.08 44.44
CA GLU A 356 0.26 2.47 43.44
C GLU A 356 0.90 2.97 42.14
N VAL A 357 2.15 3.45 42.16
CA VAL A 357 2.88 3.87 40.94
C VAL A 357 3.33 2.68 40.09
N ALA A 358 3.79 1.59 40.73
CA ALA A 358 4.13 0.35 40.04
C ALA A 358 2.88 -0.38 39.51
N LYS A 359 1.79 -0.33 40.28
CA LYS A 359 0.46 -0.81 39.87
C LYS A 359 -0.10 0.02 38.73
N ALA A 360 0.02 1.34 38.75
CA ALA A 360 -0.36 2.25 37.67
C ALA A 360 0.35 1.91 36.35
N LYS A 361 1.67 1.65 36.37
CA LYS A 361 2.41 1.22 35.17
C LYS A 361 1.93 -0.13 34.63
N THR A 362 1.55 -1.03 35.54
CA THR A 362 1.02 -2.35 35.18
C THR A 362 -0.42 -2.25 34.63
N GLU A 363 -1.25 -1.38 35.20
CA GLU A 363 -2.63 -1.12 34.76
C GLU A 363 -2.69 -0.29 33.46
N LEU A 364 -1.77 0.67 33.26
CA LEU A 364 -1.57 1.36 31.98
C LEU A 364 -1.13 0.39 30.87
N SER A 365 -0.33 -0.63 31.23
CA SER A 365 -0.02 -1.74 30.31
C SER A 365 -1.24 -2.65 30.08
N GLY A 366 -2.09 -2.81 31.10
CA GLY A 366 -3.37 -3.52 31.04
C GLY A 366 -4.44 -2.81 30.21
N MET A 367 -4.37 -1.47 30.05
CA MET A 367 -5.27 -0.72 29.15
C MET A 367 -5.24 -1.29 27.74
N ARG A 368 -4.11 -1.86 27.29
CA ARG A 368 -3.99 -2.56 26.00
C ARG A 368 -5.01 -3.71 25.85
N ALA A 369 -5.17 -4.53 26.88
CA ALA A 369 -6.13 -5.65 26.87
C ALA A 369 -7.58 -5.15 26.92
N HIS A 370 -7.83 -4.10 27.71
CA HIS A 370 -9.12 -3.43 27.80
C HIS A 370 -9.54 -2.79 26.47
N VAL A 371 -8.61 -2.21 25.69
CA VAL A 371 -8.86 -1.68 24.34
C VAL A 371 -9.33 -2.79 23.40
N GLU A 372 -8.58 -3.89 23.34
CA GLU A 372 -8.87 -5.01 22.45
C GLU A 372 -10.22 -5.65 22.78
N GLN A 373 -10.55 -5.75 24.08
CA GLN A 373 -11.82 -6.27 24.55
C GLN A 373 -12.99 -5.30 24.30
N ALA A 374 -12.82 -4.00 24.50
CA ALA A 374 -13.83 -2.99 24.16
C ALA A 374 -14.16 -3.01 22.66
N LEU A 375 -13.13 -3.08 21.81
CA LEU A 375 -13.28 -3.13 20.35
C LEU A 375 -13.96 -4.43 19.89
N ALA A 376 -13.65 -5.56 20.53
CA ALA A 376 -14.28 -6.84 20.23
C ALA A 376 -15.78 -6.89 20.59
N ASN A 377 -16.20 -6.08 21.58
CA ASN A 377 -17.55 -6.07 22.14
C ASN A 377 -18.50 -5.05 21.48
N LEU A 378 -18.05 -4.27 20.49
CA LEU A 378 -18.92 -3.33 19.77
C LEU A 378 -20.04 -4.10 19.02
N PRO A 379 -21.30 -3.64 19.08
CA PRO A 379 -22.42 -4.33 18.45
C PRO A 379 -22.22 -4.42 16.92
N ARG A 380 -22.27 -5.64 16.39
CA ARG A 380 -22.29 -5.90 14.95
C ARG A 380 -23.73 -5.68 14.47
N HIS A 381 -23.97 -4.69 13.61
CA HIS A 381 -25.28 -4.53 12.99
C HIS A 381 -25.51 -5.62 11.92
N ASP A 382 -26.56 -6.40 12.11
CA ASP A 382 -27.02 -7.41 11.16
C ASP A 382 -27.48 -6.75 9.85
N GLY A 383 -26.76 -7.02 8.77
CA GLY A 383 -27.07 -6.46 7.45
C GLY A 383 -25.91 -6.42 6.44
N VAL A 384 -24.70 -6.86 6.80
CA VAL A 384 -23.54 -6.87 5.90
C VAL A 384 -23.23 -8.31 5.46
N PRO A 385 -23.18 -8.62 4.15
CA PRO A 385 -22.74 -9.93 3.67
C PRO A 385 -21.33 -10.27 4.19
N GLN A 386 -21.17 -11.45 4.78
CA GLN A 386 -19.87 -12.01 5.13
C GLN A 386 -19.02 -12.16 3.86
N ALA A 387 -18.11 -11.22 3.63
CA ALA A 387 -17.01 -11.41 2.71
C ALA A 387 -15.73 -10.97 3.43
N TYR A 388 -14.78 -11.90 3.50
CA TYR A 388 -13.42 -11.79 4.04
C TYR A 388 -13.23 -12.02 5.55
N GLU A 389 -13.51 -13.24 5.99
CA GLU A 389 -12.62 -13.93 6.92
C GLU A 389 -11.51 -14.64 6.13
N ARG A 390 -10.27 -14.15 6.18
CA ARG A 390 -9.07 -14.93 5.89
C ARG A 390 -7.92 -14.41 6.75
N VAL A 391 -7.57 -15.17 7.79
CA VAL A 391 -6.36 -16.01 7.92
C VAL A 391 -6.51 -16.61 9.32
N VAL A 392 -6.94 -17.87 9.40
CA VAL A 392 -6.83 -18.66 10.63
C VAL A 392 -5.69 -19.64 10.40
N GLU A 393 -4.63 -19.42 11.16
CA GLU A 393 -3.48 -20.27 11.34
C GLU A 393 -3.94 -21.62 11.92
N ILE A 394 -3.55 -22.74 11.31
CA ILE A 394 -3.60 -24.05 11.98
C ILE A 394 -2.23 -24.69 11.82
N ALA A 395 -1.31 -24.33 12.71
CA ALA A 395 -0.14 -25.16 12.97
C ALA A 395 -0.62 -26.39 13.76
N ARG A 396 -0.46 -27.59 13.21
CA ARG A 396 -0.60 -28.85 13.97
C ARG A 396 0.79 -29.45 14.16
N ILE A 397 1.06 -29.83 15.41
CA ILE A 397 2.28 -30.51 15.85
C ILE A 397 2.21 -31.95 15.33
N SER A 398 3.29 -32.46 14.72
CA SER A 398 3.34 -33.80 14.11
C SER A 398 3.46 -34.92 15.15
N GLU A 399 2.92 -36.11 14.86
CA GLU A 399 2.97 -37.32 15.70
C GLU A 399 4.40 -37.87 15.98
N GLU A 400 5.46 -37.31 15.38
CA GLU A 400 6.86 -37.77 15.55
C GLU A 400 7.59 -37.21 16.80
N GLU A 401 6.96 -36.35 17.61
CA GLU A 401 7.52 -35.85 18.87
C GLU A 401 7.62 -36.94 19.95
N GLU A 402 6.68 -37.90 19.97
CA GLU A 402 6.64 -38.98 20.97
C GLU A 402 7.88 -39.90 20.89
N GLY A 403 8.44 -40.12 19.69
CA GLY A 403 9.56 -41.05 19.49
C GLY A 403 10.95 -40.55 19.89
N LEU A 404 11.18 -39.23 20.01
CA LEU A 404 12.45 -38.69 20.51
C LEU A 404 12.45 -38.55 22.03
N SER A 405 11.31 -38.14 22.58
CA SER A 405 11.04 -38.11 24.02
C SER A 405 11.31 -39.47 24.64
N GLU A 406 10.74 -40.55 24.08
CA GLU A 406 10.96 -41.91 24.59
C GLU A 406 12.38 -42.44 24.35
N LYS A 407 13.03 -42.07 23.24
CA LYS A 407 14.32 -42.68 22.84
C LYS A 407 15.53 -42.03 23.53
N PHE A 408 15.43 -40.76 23.88
CA PHE A 408 16.54 -39.99 24.47
C PHE A 408 16.20 -39.39 25.84
N ASP A 409 15.01 -39.68 26.39
CA ASP A 409 14.53 -39.21 27.69
C ASP A 409 14.57 -37.67 27.80
N ILE A 410 14.12 -37.00 26.73
CA ILE A 410 14.10 -35.53 26.65
C ILE A 410 12.65 -35.07 26.79
N SER A 411 12.36 -34.27 27.81
CA SER A 411 10.99 -33.78 28.00
C SER A 411 10.56 -32.85 26.85
N PRO A 412 9.27 -32.81 26.48
CA PRO A 412 8.78 -31.87 25.47
C PRO A 412 9.09 -30.40 25.80
N GLU A 413 9.14 -30.04 27.09
CA GLU A 413 9.52 -28.71 27.56
C GLU A 413 10.99 -28.40 27.27
N ASP A 414 11.88 -29.38 27.42
CA ASP A 414 13.30 -29.23 27.11
C ASP A 414 13.53 -29.11 25.61
N ILE A 415 12.77 -29.85 24.79
CA ILE A 415 12.78 -29.69 23.33
C ILE A 415 12.41 -28.25 22.95
N GLY A 416 11.33 -27.71 23.54
CA GLY A 416 10.90 -26.33 23.31
C GLY A 416 11.96 -25.29 23.70
N ARG A 417 12.59 -25.45 24.87
CA ARG A 417 13.68 -24.55 25.33
C ARG A 417 14.92 -24.62 24.44
N ILE A 418 15.27 -25.82 23.98
CA ILE A 418 16.41 -26.04 23.06
C ILE A 418 16.11 -25.36 21.72
N GLN A 419 14.90 -25.52 21.17
CA GLN A 419 14.50 -24.87 19.93
C GLN A 419 14.49 -23.35 20.05
N GLU A 420 13.94 -22.80 21.13
CA GLU A 420 13.94 -21.36 21.39
C GLU A 420 15.37 -20.79 21.49
N ARG A 421 16.25 -21.48 22.22
CA ARG A 421 17.65 -21.06 22.35
C ARG A 421 18.44 -21.13 21.04
N LEU A 422 18.09 -22.05 20.17
CA LEU A 422 18.76 -22.25 18.88
C LEU A 422 18.14 -21.43 17.74
N ALA A 423 16.97 -20.82 17.96
CA ALA A 423 16.29 -20.01 16.96
C ALA A 423 17.17 -18.85 16.48
N GLY A 424 17.34 -18.72 15.16
CA GLY A 424 18.14 -17.66 14.54
C GLY A 424 19.66 -17.80 14.68
N VAL A 425 20.17 -18.83 15.39
CA VAL A 425 21.62 -19.09 15.48
C VAL A 425 22.10 -19.83 14.24
N THR A 426 23.15 -19.35 13.58
CA THR A 426 23.67 -19.93 12.33
C THR A 426 25.20 -20.04 12.31
N GLY A 427 25.73 -20.81 11.35
CA GLY A 427 27.16 -20.89 11.05
C GLY A 427 28.02 -21.42 12.21
N GLU A 428 29.18 -20.78 12.44
CA GLU A 428 30.13 -21.19 13.48
C GLU A 428 29.57 -21.00 14.90
N ARG A 429 28.65 -20.04 15.08
CA ARG A 429 27.97 -19.79 16.35
C ARG A 429 26.99 -20.92 16.69
N LEU A 430 26.33 -21.51 15.69
CA LEU A 430 25.45 -22.66 15.87
C LEU A 430 26.21 -23.89 16.37
N ARG A 431 27.41 -24.15 15.82
CA ARG A 431 28.27 -25.25 16.30
C ARG A 431 28.73 -25.06 17.74
N LYS A 432 29.03 -23.82 18.14
CA LYS A 432 29.38 -23.49 19.53
C LYS A 432 28.18 -23.70 20.45
N GLU A 433 26.99 -23.27 20.06
CA GLU A 433 25.78 -23.52 20.86
C GLU A 433 25.38 -25.00 20.92
N PHE A 434 25.56 -25.78 19.86
CA PHE A 434 25.38 -27.23 19.92
C PHE A 434 26.34 -27.88 20.92
N LEU A 435 27.61 -27.46 20.93
CA LEU A 435 28.58 -27.98 21.88
C LEU A 435 28.20 -27.58 23.32
N THR A 436 27.84 -26.32 23.53
CA THR A 436 27.40 -25.80 24.84
C THR A 436 26.16 -26.55 25.35
N LEU A 437 25.11 -26.65 24.52
CA LEU A 437 23.90 -27.38 24.88
C LEU A 437 24.16 -28.87 25.09
N SER A 438 25.06 -29.47 24.32
CA SER A 438 25.43 -30.88 24.49
C SER A 438 26.10 -31.14 25.83
N ILE A 439 26.94 -30.20 26.29
CA ILE A 439 27.59 -30.24 27.60
C ILE A 439 26.57 -30.00 28.73
N GLU A 440 25.68 -29.01 28.58
CA GLU A 440 24.71 -28.62 29.60
C GLU A 440 23.61 -29.66 29.82
N THR A 441 23.12 -30.25 28.73
CA THR A 441 21.94 -31.14 28.74
C THR A 441 22.31 -32.62 28.67
N GLY A 442 23.57 -32.94 28.31
CA GLY A 442 24.00 -34.32 28.03
C GLY A 442 23.48 -34.87 26.69
N ILE A 443 22.70 -34.10 25.92
CA ILE A 443 22.14 -34.53 24.64
C ILE A 443 23.25 -34.55 23.58
N PRO A 444 23.48 -35.66 22.86
CA PRO A 444 24.52 -35.72 21.84
C PRO A 444 24.31 -34.67 20.74
N MET A 445 25.40 -34.06 20.24
CA MET A 445 25.30 -33.02 19.21
C MET A 445 24.49 -33.44 17.97
N GLY A 446 24.54 -34.72 17.55
CA GLY A 446 23.74 -35.21 16.43
C GLY A 446 22.22 -35.20 16.71
N VAL A 447 21.81 -35.32 17.97
CA VAL A 447 20.41 -35.21 18.40
C VAL A 447 20.00 -33.73 18.48
N LEU A 448 20.86 -32.85 18.98
CA LEU A 448 20.61 -31.39 18.96
C LEU A 448 20.54 -30.84 17.54
N GLU A 449 21.39 -31.33 16.65
CA GLU A 449 21.35 -31.03 15.22
C GLU A 449 20.04 -31.54 14.60
N THR A 450 19.54 -32.71 15.04
CA THR A 450 18.23 -33.23 14.63
C THR A 450 17.08 -32.37 15.17
N ILE A 451 17.12 -31.93 16.43
CA ILE A 451 16.11 -31.05 17.05
C ILE A 451 16.09 -29.67 16.35
N HIS A 452 17.27 -29.14 16.00
CA HIS A 452 17.41 -27.88 15.28
C HIS A 452 16.97 -27.97 13.80
N ASN A 453 17.33 -29.07 13.13
CA ASN A 453 17.04 -29.27 11.70
C ASN A 453 15.65 -29.87 11.44
N ARG A 454 14.92 -30.31 12.48
CA ARG A 454 13.54 -30.80 12.37
C ARG A 454 12.62 -29.63 12.05
N ALA A 455 12.49 -29.41 10.76
CA ALA A 455 11.51 -28.62 10.02
C ALA A 455 10.31 -28.17 10.85
N VAL A 456 10.08 -26.86 10.86
CA VAL A 456 8.75 -26.34 11.17
C VAL A 456 7.86 -26.74 9.99
N GLU A 457 7.09 -27.81 10.17
CA GLU A 457 6.14 -28.27 9.16
C GLU A 457 5.01 -27.25 9.05
N ILE A 458 5.14 -26.37 8.08
CA ILE A 458 4.19 -25.28 7.90
C ILE A 458 3.42 -25.57 6.64
N THR A 459 2.14 -25.84 6.86
CA THR A 459 1.11 -25.96 5.84
C THR A 459 0.87 -24.58 5.23
N LEU A 460 1.46 -24.32 4.07
CA LEU A 460 1.16 -23.12 3.30
C LEU A 460 0.19 -23.43 2.18
N LYS A 461 -0.87 -22.62 2.09
CA LYS A 461 -1.83 -22.68 0.99
C LYS A 461 -1.25 -21.97 -0.22
N VAL A 462 -1.17 -22.67 -1.35
CA VAL A 462 -0.85 -22.04 -2.64
C VAL A 462 -2.01 -21.11 -2.99
N ASP A 463 -1.78 -19.79 -2.94
CA ASP A 463 -2.84 -18.82 -3.23
C ASP A 463 -2.97 -18.57 -4.74
N HIS A 464 -4.08 -17.95 -5.13
CA HIS A 464 -4.21 -17.40 -6.47
C HIS A 464 -3.08 -16.38 -6.71
N PRO A 465 -2.58 -16.27 -7.95
CA PRO A 465 -1.54 -15.30 -8.27
C PRO A 465 -2.00 -13.89 -7.88
N HIS A 466 -1.20 -13.24 -7.04
CA HIS A 466 -1.39 -11.83 -6.77
C HIS A 466 -1.16 -11.04 -8.07
N PRO A 467 -1.83 -9.90 -8.29
CA PRO A 467 -1.66 -9.09 -9.51
C PRO A 467 -0.23 -8.64 -9.83
N LEU A 468 0.70 -8.79 -8.87
CA LEU A 468 2.12 -8.46 -9.00
C LEU A 468 3.01 -9.67 -9.32
N ASP A 469 2.50 -10.89 -9.19
CA ASP A 469 3.25 -12.12 -9.48
C ASP A 469 3.19 -12.41 -10.98
N ARG A 470 4.07 -11.74 -11.75
CA ARG A 470 4.15 -11.80 -13.23
C ARG A 470 4.30 -13.21 -13.83
N TYR A 471 4.56 -14.23 -13.01
CA TYR A 471 4.78 -15.63 -13.44
C TYR A 471 3.76 -16.63 -12.88
N GLY A 472 2.69 -16.13 -12.25
CA GLY A 472 1.45 -16.88 -12.09
C GLY A 472 1.35 -17.88 -10.94
N ASN A 473 2.39 -18.16 -10.14
CA ASN A 473 2.25 -18.99 -8.92
C ASN A 473 3.39 -18.69 -7.93
N ALA A 474 3.06 -18.25 -6.72
CA ALA A 474 4.02 -17.95 -5.65
C ALA A 474 3.56 -18.57 -4.34
N VAL A 475 4.47 -19.21 -3.60
CA VAL A 475 4.21 -19.61 -2.22
C VAL A 475 4.63 -18.45 -1.33
N ARG A 476 3.65 -17.79 -0.72
CA ARG A 476 3.87 -16.65 0.19
C ARG A 476 4.11 -17.17 1.59
N VAL A 477 5.24 -16.81 2.16
CA VAL A 477 5.67 -17.26 3.46
C VAL A 477 5.63 -16.07 4.42
N HIS A 478 4.88 -16.24 5.52
CA HIS A 478 4.80 -15.21 6.56
C HIS A 478 6.20 -14.95 7.16
N PRO A 479 6.57 -13.69 7.51
CA PRO A 479 7.87 -13.36 8.10
C PRO A 479 8.20 -14.21 9.33
N ALA A 480 7.24 -14.39 10.23
CA ALA A 480 7.43 -15.23 11.42
C ALA A 480 7.78 -16.70 11.07
N VAL A 481 7.29 -17.19 9.92
CA VAL A 481 7.64 -18.52 9.40
C VAL A 481 9.07 -18.54 8.86
N MET A 482 9.45 -17.52 8.10
CA MET A 482 10.82 -17.38 7.58
C MET A 482 11.84 -17.31 8.72
N GLU A 483 11.54 -16.54 9.76
CA GLU A 483 12.36 -16.39 10.96
C GLU A 483 12.47 -17.72 11.72
N ARG A 484 11.35 -18.42 11.96
CA ARG A 484 11.33 -19.73 12.60
C ARG A 484 12.11 -20.80 11.81
N LEU A 485 12.05 -20.77 10.48
CA LEU A 485 12.83 -21.67 9.62
C LEU A 485 14.29 -21.23 9.44
N GLY A 486 14.69 -20.08 10.00
CA GLY A 486 16.02 -19.50 9.81
C GLY A 486 16.37 -19.22 8.34
N LEU A 487 15.36 -18.98 7.50
CA LEU A 487 15.53 -18.71 6.08
C LEU A 487 15.80 -17.22 5.85
N GLN A 488 16.90 -16.91 5.18
CA GLN A 488 17.22 -15.56 4.71
C GLN A 488 16.96 -15.41 3.20
N ARG A 489 17.10 -14.18 2.70
CA ARG A 489 17.15 -13.94 1.24
C ARG A 489 18.23 -14.83 0.65
N ILE A 490 18.02 -15.33 -0.57
CA ILE A 490 18.92 -16.25 -1.30
C ILE A 490 19.15 -17.64 -0.68
N ASP A 491 18.58 -17.94 0.49
CA ASP A 491 18.61 -19.29 1.04
C ASP A 491 17.82 -20.26 0.18
N ARG A 492 18.17 -21.55 0.29
CA ARG A 492 17.45 -22.64 -0.36
C ARG A 492 16.44 -23.25 0.61
N ALA A 493 15.18 -23.29 0.20
CA ALA A 493 14.11 -24.00 0.89
C ALA A 493 13.74 -25.26 0.12
N ARG A 494 13.42 -26.34 0.83
CA ARG A 494 12.87 -27.57 0.26
C ARG A 494 11.35 -27.52 0.41
N ILE A 495 10.63 -27.70 -0.69
CA ILE A 495 9.17 -27.88 -0.70
C ILE A 495 8.87 -29.36 -0.85
N VAL A 496 8.01 -29.90 0.00
CA VAL A 496 7.58 -31.30 -0.01
C VAL A 496 6.07 -31.37 -0.20
N PHE A 497 5.61 -32.16 -1.18
CA PHE A 497 4.19 -32.44 -1.43
C PHE A 497 3.99 -33.85 -1.98
N GLY A 498 3.08 -34.63 -1.39
CA GLY A 498 2.74 -35.98 -1.87
C GLY A 498 3.94 -36.93 -2.02
N GLY A 499 4.95 -36.82 -1.15
CA GLY A 499 6.19 -37.61 -1.20
C GLY A 499 7.21 -37.16 -2.27
N ARG A 500 6.94 -36.08 -2.99
CA ARG A 500 7.89 -35.43 -3.91
C ARG A 500 8.51 -34.22 -3.26
N GLU A 501 9.79 -33.98 -3.53
CA GLU A 501 10.52 -32.82 -3.00
C GLU A 501 11.16 -31.99 -4.11
N HIS A 502 11.26 -30.68 -3.89
CA HIS A 502 12.01 -29.79 -4.76
C HIS A 502 12.69 -28.68 -3.96
N VAL A 503 13.94 -28.37 -4.31
CA VAL A 503 14.68 -27.26 -3.70
C VAL A 503 14.50 -26.00 -4.52
N VAL A 504 14.14 -24.90 -3.86
CA VAL A 504 13.83 -23.60 -4.46
C VAL A 504 14.59 -22.51 -3.70
N THR A 505 14.93 -21.43 -4.39
CA THR A 505 15.61 -20.28 -3.78
C THR A 505 14.58 -19.27 -3.27
N VAL A 506 14.74 -18.81 -2.04
CA VAL A 506 13.96 -17.73 -1.45
C VAL A 506 14.29 -16.43 -2.19
N GLN A 507 13.30 -15.82 -2.83
CA GLN A 507 13.46 -14.55 -3.54
C GLN A 507 12.97 -13.37 -2.68
N PRO A 508 13.61 -12.19 -2.82
CA PRO A 508 13.05 -10.98 -2.26
C PRO A 508 11.74 -10.61 -2.98
N LEU A 509 10.80 -10.04 -2.22
CA LEU A 509 9.72 -9.24 -2.80
C LEU A 509 10.33 -7.94 -3.32
N ASP A 510 10.06 -7.59 -4.59
CA ASP A 510 10.48 -6.30 -5.14
C ASP A 510 9.83 -5.18 -4.31
N ASN A 511 10.68 -4.30 -3.77
CA ASN A 511 10.40 -3.26 -2.77
C ASN A 511 9.20 -2.35 -3.12
N ASN A 512 7.98 -2.76 -2.79
CA ASN A 512 6.76 -1.95 -2.98
C ASN A 512 5.87 -1.85 -1.72
N GLY A 513 6.47 -1.92 -0.53
CA GLY A 513 5.81 -1.50 0.72
C GLY A 513 4.84 -2.50 1.35
N ASP A 514 4.80 -3.75 0.87
CA ASP A 514 4.36 -4.87 1.72
C ASP A 514 5.57 -5.29 2.55
N ASP A 515 5.80 -4.53 3.61
CA ASP A 515 6.85 -4.87 4.56
C ASP A 515 6.54 -6.27 5.12
N PHE A 516 7.51 -7.17 4.97
CA PHE A 516 7.69 -8.42 5.69
C PHE A 516 7.27 -9.77 5.06
N LEU A 517 6.65 -9.88 3.88
CA LEU A 517 6.45 -11.23 3.29
C LEU A 517 7.70 -11.74 2.55
N GLY A 518 8.08 -13.01 2.77
CA GLY A 518 9.03 -13.73 1.92
C GLY A 518 8.26 -14.45 0.81
N VAL A 519 8.75 -14.41 -0.44
CA VAL A 519 8.14 -15.17 -1.54
C VAL A 519 9.07 -16.26 -2.01
N ILE A 520 8.58 -17.49 -1.93
CA ILE A 520 9.19 -18.63 -2.57
C ILE A 520 8.49 -18.81 -3.91
N LYS A 521 9.16 -18.37 -4.99
CA LYS A 521 8.60 -18.54 -6.34
C LYS A 521 8.72 -20.00 -6.76
N VAL A 522 7.57 -20.62 -7.00
CA VAL A 522 7.48 -21.96 -7.55
C VAL A 522 7.02 -21.81 -8.99
N ASN A 523 7.96 -21.86 -9.94
CA ASN A 523 7.59 -21.77 -11.33
C ASN A 523 6.70 -22.96 -11.74
N ARG A 524 5.99 -22.82 -12.87
CA ARG A 524 5.07 -23.84 -13.37
C ARG A 524 5.71 -25.23 -13.51
N MET A 525 6.97 -25.31 -13.93
CA MET A 525 7.68 -26.59 -14.09
C MET A 525 7.87 -27.29 -12.73
N VAL A 526 8.28 -26.57 -11.69
CA VAL A 526 8.46 -27.12 -10.34
C VAL A 526 7.12 -27.59 -9.77
N ARG A 527 6.06 -26.82 -10.00
CA ARG A 527 4.71 -27.16 -9.53
C ARG A 527 4.17 -28.41 -10.21
N ASP A 528 4.30 -28.50 -11.54
CA ASP A 528 3.85 -29.64 -12.31
C ASP A 528 4.69 -30.90 -11.95
N ALA A 529 5.97 -30.74 -11.60
CA ALA A 529 6.81 -31.81 -11.07
C ALA A 529 6.37 -32.28 -9.67
N LEU A 530 6.02 -31.34 -8.78
CA LEU A 530 5.51 -31.65 -7.43
C LEU A 530 4.06 -32.15 -7.45
N GLY A 531 3.28 -31.85 -8.49
CA GLY A 531 1.86 -32.17 -8.59
C GLY A 531 0.95 -31.26 -7.75
N VAL A 532 1.37 -30.02 -7.51
CA VAL A 532 0.69 -29.07 -6.60
C VAL A 532 -0.28 -28.16 -7.35
N GLY A 533 -1.52 -27.98 -6.87
CA GLY A 533 -2.52 -27.06 -7.39
C GLY A 533 -2.66 -25.76 -6.59
N VAL A 534 -3.39 -24.78 -7.13
CA VAL A 534 -3.82 -23.61 -6.34
C VAL A 534 -4.84 -24.08 -5.30
N GLY A 535 -4.63 -23.71 -4.05
CA GLY A 535 -5.41 -24.13 -2.90
C GLY A 535 -4.82 -25.30 -2.12
N ASP A 536 -3.79 -25.97 -2.66
CA ASP A 536 -3.12 -27.09 -2.00
C ASP A 536 -2.19 -26.62 -0.88
N THR A 537 -1.96 -27.54 0.05
CA THR A 537 -1.08 -27.37 1.20
C THR A 537 0.27 -27.99 0.91
N VAL A 538 1.36 -27.24 1.08
CA VAL A 538 2.73 -27.77 0.93
C VAL A 538 3.50 -27.70 2.25
N ARG A 539 4.43 -28.64 2.46
CA ARG A 539 5.40 -28.62 3.58
C ARG A 539 6.67 -27.90 3.14
N LEU A 540 7.21 -27.06 4.02
CA LEU A 540 8.45 -26.32 3.79
C LEU A 540 9.51 -26.68 4.81
N GLU A 541 10.74 -26.86 4.33
CA GLU A 541 11.92 -27.14 5.15
C GLU A 541 13.09 -26.29 4.70
N ARG A 542 14.05 -26.03 5.59
CA ARG A 542 15.35 -25.47 5.18
C ARG A 542 16.17 -26.55 4.48
N ALA A 543 16.69 -26.26 3.28
CA ALA A 543 17.53 -27.24 2.58
C ALA A 543 18.93 -27.27 3.23
N SER A 544 19.33 -28.42 3.78
CA SER A 544 20.66 -28.65 4.36
C SER A 544 21.69 -28.98 3.26
N GLY A 545 22.72 -28.13 3.11
CA GLY A 545 23.90 -28.35 2.27
C GLY A 545 23.83 -27.71 0.86
N GLY A 546 24.86 -27.10 0.30
CA GLY A 546 26.21 -26.75 0.75
C GLY A 546 26.69 -25.58 -0.11
N VAL A 547 27.62 -24.77 0.41
CA VAL A 547 28.24 -23.69 -0.36
C VAL A 547 29.08 -24.32 -1.46
N VAL A 548 28.59 -24.26 -2.70
CA VAL A 548 29.41 -24.47 -3.90
C VAL A 548 29.56 -23.07 -4.52
N PHE A 549 30.80 -22.59 -4.50
CA PHE A 549 31.21 -21.30 -5.09
C PHE A 549 30.94 -21.24 -6.59
#